data_AF-A2H202-F1
#
_entry.id   AF-A2H202-F1
#
_cell.length_a   1.000
_cell.length_b   1.000
_cell.length_c   1.000
_cell.angle_alpha   90.00
_cell.angle_beta   90.00
_cell.angle_gamma   90.00
#
_symmetry.space_group_name_H-M   'P 1'
#
loop_
_entity.id
_entity.type
_entity.pdbx_description
1 polymer ?
#
loop_
_entity_poly.entity_id
_entity_poly.type
_entity_poly.pdbx_seq_one_letter_code
_entity_poly.pdbx_strand_id
1 'polypeptide(L)'
;MTKTIEITNYNGHEFKNLFFVPRENTFYQIRGRKGKVSLSVYEGMKNGKFIQAYDTNGKRVSLALSKLTYIYFDSDFDLYEEESESEDYELLCEAQQWE
;
A
#
# COMPACT_ATOMS: atom_id res chain seq x y z
N MET A 1 4.42 -13.33 12.17
CA MET A 1 3.66 -12.07 12.06
C MET A 1 4.05 -11.38 10.77
N THR A 2 3.11 -11.21 9.84
CA THR A 2 3.33 -10.41 8.63
C THR A 2 3.25 -8.93 9.02
N LYS A 3 4.32 -8.18 8.77
CA LYS A 3 4.41 -6.75 9.14
C LYS A 3 3.68 -5.89 8.11
N THR A 4 3.07 -4.80 8.57
CA THR A 4 2.57 -3.72 7.71
C THR A 4 3.75 -3.08 6.97
N ILE A 5 3.56 -2.81 5.68
CA ILE A 5 4.58 -2.25 4.79
C ILE A 5 4.19 -0.82 4.45
N GLU A 6 5.06 0.15 4.73
CA GLU A 6 4.87 1.52 4.24
C GLU A 6 5.46 1.69 2.85
N ILE A 7 4.68 2.30 1.96
CA ILE A 7 5.08 2.65 0.59
C ILE A 7 5.43 4.13 0.60
N THR A 8 6.72 4.45 0.54
CA THR A 8 7.25 5.81 0.64
C THR A 8 7.57 6.43 -0.72
N ASN A 9 7.84 5.60 -1.73
CA ASN A 9 8.12 6.06 -3.10
C ASN A 9 7.57 5.09 -4.15
N TYR A 10 7.09 5.63 -5.27
CA TYR A 10 6.83 4.87 -6.49
C TYR A 10 7.04 5.74 -7.72
N ASN A 11 7.97 5.35 -8.60
CA ASN A 11 8.22 6.01 -9.89
C ASN A 11 8.44 7.54 -9.77
N GLY A 12 9.24 7.97 -8.78
CA GLY A 12 9.53 9.38 -8.52
C GLY A 12 8.43 10.14 -7.78
N HIS A 13 7.33 9.48 -7.43
CA HIS A 13 6.33 10.04 -6.52
C HIS A 13 6.64 9.64 -5.09
N GLU A 14 6.70 10.62 -4.20
CA GLU A 14 6.84 10.41 -2.77
C GLU A 14 5.46 10.31 -2.12
N PHE A 15 5.31 9.40 -1.17
CA PHE A 15 4.09 9.19 -0.42
C PHE A 15 4.35 9.36 1.07
N LYS A 16 3.33 9.82 1.79
CA LYS A 16 3.29 9.78 3.25
C LYS A 16 2.06 9.02 3.69
N ASN A 17 2.24 8.17 4.69
CA ASN A 17 1.18 7.40 5.32
C ASN A 17 0.39 6.50 4.34
N LEU A 18 1.08 5.91 3.35
CA LEU A 18 0.50 4.91 2.44
C LEU A 18 1.03 3.54 2.83
N PHE A 19 0.13 2.59 3.08
CA PHE A 19 0.49 1.31 3.67
C PHE A 19 -0.18 0.14 2.96
N PHE A 20 0.47 -1.01 3.01
CA PHE A 20 -0.07 -2.32 2.70
C PHE A 20 -0.02 -3.20 3.96
N VAL A 21 -1.14 -3.84 4.30
CA VAL A 21 -1.22 -4.80 5.41
C VAL A 21 -1.32 -6.19 4.82
N PRO A 22 -0.25 -7.00 4.81
CA PRO A 22 -0.31 -8.32 4.18
C PRO A 22 -1.29 -9.28 4.88
N ARG A 23 -1.48 -9.16 6.21
CA ARG A 23 -2.45 -9.98 6.97
C ARG A 23 -3.90 -9.71 6.55
N GLU A 24 -4.22 -8.48 6.18
CA GLU A 24 -5.55 -8.09 5.73
C GLU A 24 -5.65 -8.06 4.19
N ASN A 25 -4.53 -8.32 3.52
CA ASN A 25 -4.35 -8.13 2.08
C ASN A 25 -4.93 -6.79 1.58
N THR A 26 -4.73 -5.71 2.34
CA THR A 26 -5.43 -4.43 2.14
C THR A 26 -4.44 -3.27 2.08
N PHE A 27 -4.73 -2.32 1.20
CA PHE A 27 -4.01 -1.04 1.12
C PHE A 27 -4.80 0.06 1.82
N TYR A 28 -4.12 0.97 2.50
CA TYR A 28 -4.76 2.15 3.06
C TYR A 28 -3.86 3.38 3.01
N GLN A 29 -4.47 4.55 3.04
CA GLN A 29 -3.78 5.82 3.17
C GLN A 29 -4.38 6.68 4.29
N ILE A 30 -3.55 7.22 5.18
CA ILE A 30 -4.01 8.17 6.21
C ILE A 30 -4.03 9.58 5.62
N ARG A 31 -5.22 10.17 5.54
CA ARG A 31 -5.45 11.45 4.85
C ARG A 31 -5.95 12.53 5.80
N GLY A 32 -5.08 13.04 6.67
CA GLY A 32 -5.38 14.16 7.58
C GLY A 32 -6.74 14.00 8.26
N ARG A 33 -7.67 14.94 8.03
CA ARG A 33 -9.03 14.93 8.60
C ARG A 33 -9.90 13.73 8.23
N LYS A 34 -9.58 13.01 7.14
CA LYS A 34 -10.33 11.82 6.71
C LYS A 34 -9.88 10.53 7.42
N GLY A 35 -8.80 10.57 8.19
CA GLY A 35 -8.27 9.39 8.88
C GLY A 35 -7.75 8.31 7.93
N LYS A 36 -7.80 7.05 8.36
CA LYS A 36 -7.41 5.85 7.60
C LYS A 36 -8.44 5.58 6.50
N VAL A 37 -8.01 5.61 5.24
CA VAL A 37 -8.87 5.35 4.07
C VAL A 37 -8.38 4.09 3.37
N SER A 38 -9.20 3.04 3.34
CA SER A 38 -8.91 1.84 2.54
C SER A 38 -8.92 2.16 1.05
N LEU A 39 -7.96 1.60 0.31
CA LEU A 39 -7.79 1.79 -1.12
C LEU A 39 -8.26 0.55 -1.86
N SER A 40 -9.14 0.74 -2.84
CA SER A 40 -9.56 -0.33 -3.73
C SER A 40 -8.42 -0.74 -4.67
N VAL A 41 -8.32 -2.04 -4.92
CA VAL A 41 -7.50 -2.59 -5.99
C VAL A 41 -8.35 -2.65 -7.26
N TYR A 42 -7.80 -2.10 -8.34
CA TYR A 42 -8.43 -2.08 -9.65
C TYR A 42 -7.66 -2.99 -10.60
N GLU A 43 -8.34 -3.54 -11.59
CA GLU A 43 -7.72 -4.29 -12.67
C GLU A 43 -7.73 -3.47 -13.97
N GLY A 44 -6.55 -3.23 -14.52
CA GLY A 44 -6.36 -2.46 -15.75
C GLY A 44 -5.79 -3.33 -16.86
N MET A 45 -6.41 -3.27 -18.05
CA MET A 45 -6.05 -4.10 -19.21
C MET A 45 -4.56 -4.10 -19.60
N LYS A 46 -3.81 -3.03 -19.30
CA LYS A 46 -2.38 -2.89 -19.64
C LYS A 46 -1.42 -2.95 -18.45
N ASN A 47 -1.90 -2.70 -17.23
CA ASN A 47 -1.06 -2.54 -16.04
C ASN A 47 -1.25 -3.66 -15.01
N GLY A 48 -2.13 -4.63 -15.29
CA GLY A 48 -2.57 -5.62 -14.31
C GLY A 48 -3.31 -4.94 -13.16
N LYS A 49 -3.12 -5.46 -11.95
CA LYS A 49 -3.73 -4.89 -10.74
C LYS A 49 -2.99 -3.64 -10.26
N PHE A 50 -3.72 -2.61 -9.84
CA PHE A 50 -3.15 -1.36 -9.36
C PHE A 50 -4.03 -0.71 -8.29
N ILE A 51 -3.44 0.15 -7.46
CA ILE A 51 -4.15 1.04 -6.53
C ILE A 51 -4.01 2.50 -6.97
N GLN A 52 -4.88 3.37 -6.45
CA GLN A 52 -4.75 4.82 -6.60
C GLN A 52 -4.51 5.47 -5.24
N ALA A 53 -3.37 6.14 -5.09
CA ALA A 53 -3.00 6.85 -3.87
C ALA A 53 -2.63 8.31 -4.20
N TYR A 54 -2.61 9.16 -3.17
CA TYR A 54 -2.19 10.55 -3.32
C TYR A 54 -0.73 10.72 -2.89
N ASP A 55 0.09 11.32 -3.74
CA ASP A 55 1.46 11.67 -3.38
C ASP A 55 1.51 12.87 -2.42
N THR A 56 2.71 13.23 -1.95
CA THR A 56 2.93 14.37 -1.03
C THR A 56 2.50 15.72 -1.61
N ASN A 57 2.42 15.84 -2.93
CA ASN A 57 1.94 17.03 -3.64
C ASN A 57 0.41 17.02 -3.84
N GLY A 58 -0.29 15.99 -3.35
CA GLY A 58 -1.73 15.84 -3.52
C GLY A 58 -2.14 15.38 -4.93
N LYS A 59 -1.20 14.92 -5.76
CA LYS A 59 -1.50 14.33 -7.07
C LYS A 59 -1.91 12.87 -6.89
N ARG A 60 -2.98 12.46 -7.58
CA ARG A 60 -3.40 11.05 -7.60
C ARG A 60 -2.51 10.26 -8.55
N VAL A 61 -1.93 9.17 -8.06
CA VAL A 61 -0.98 8.31 -8.78
C VAL A 61 -1.52 6.88 -8.79
N SER A 62 -1.40 6.20 -9.93
CA SER A 62 -1.71 4.78 -10.05
C SER A 62 -0.44 3.94 -9.81
N LEU A 63 -0.45 3.11 -8.77
CA LEU A 63 0.66 2.23 -8.42
C LEU A 63 0.33 0.82 -8.89
N ALA A 64 1.07 0.31 -9.88
CA ALA A 64 0.91 -1.06 -10.35
C ALA A 64 1.48 -2.03 -9.30
N LEU A 65 0.66 -2.97 -8.84
CA LEU A 65 1.04 -3.89 -7.76
C LEU A 65 2.23 -4.77 -8.17
N SER A 66 2.31 -5.15 -9.45
CA SER A 66 3.43 -5.91 -10.01
C SER A 66 4.80 -5.22 -9.91
N LYS A 67 4.83 -3.92 -9.64
CA LYS A 67 6.05 -3.11 -9.51
C LYS A 67 6.39 -2.78 -8.06
N LEU A 68 5.54 -3.17 -7.10
CA LEU A 68 5.80 -2.96 -5.68
C LEU A 68 6.57 -4.17 -5.14
N THR A 69 7.88 -4.02 -5.00
CA THR A 69 8.74 -5.04 -4.40
C THR A 69 8.29 -5.33 -2.96
N TYR A 70 8.42 -6.59 -2.52
CA TYR A 70 8.05 -7.06 -1.18
C TYR A 70 6.55 -7.02 -0.85
N ILE A 71 5.70 -6.69 -1.82
CA ILE A 71 4.23 -6.78 -1.70
C ILE A 71 3.75 -7.99 -2.50
N TYR A 72 3.21 -8.97 -1.80
CA TYR A 72 2.49 -10.10 -2.40
C TYR A 72 1.00 -9.88 -2.14
N PHE A 73 0.29 -9.41 -3.16
CA PHE A 73 -1.15 -9.24 -3.11
C PHE A 73 -1.83 -10.51 -3.64
N ASP A 74 -2.58 -11.18 -2.79
CA ASP A 74 -3.31 -12.40 -3.14
C ASP A 74 -4.77 -12.04 -3.45
N SER A 75 -5.21 -12.13 -4.70
CA SER A 75 -6.63 -11.79 -5.00
C SER A 75 -7.64 -12.80 -4.49
N ASP A 76 -7.18 -14.00 -4.15
CA ASP A 76 -8.02 -15.09 -3.68
C ASP A 76 -8.02 -15.13 -2.15
N PHE A 77 -7.53 -14.06 -1.52
CA PHE A 77 -7.54 -13.86 -0.07
C PHE A 77 -8.98 -13.65 0.41
N ASP A 78 -9.66 -14.75 0.71
CA ASP A 78 -10.87 -14.73 1.52
C ASP A 78 -10.50 -14.22 2.92
N LEU A 79 -11.07 -13.10 3.33
CA LEU A 79 -10.92 -12.53 4.68
C LEU A 79 -11.34 -13.59 5.71
N TYR A 80 -10.39 -14.37 6.22
CA TYR A 80 -10.60 -15.10 7.46
C TYR A 80 -10.53 -14.09 8.60
N GLU A 81 -11.71 -13.75 9.14
CA GLU A 81 -11.82 -13.00 10.39
C GLU A 81 -11.16 -13.81 11.51
N GLU A 82 -9.96 -13.42 11.93
CA GLU A 82 -9.41 -13.87 13.22
C GLU A 82 -8.90 -12.67 14.02
N GLU A 83 -9.47 -12.56 15.21
CA GLU A 83 -9.46 -11.44 16.14
C GLU A 83 -8.06 -10.94 16.55
N SER A 84 -8.04 -9.64 16.92
CA SER A 84 -7.23 -8.96 17.94
C SER A 84 -5.74 -9.32 18.11
N GLU A 85 -4.85 -8.34 17.92
CA GLU A 85 -3.98 -7.82 19.01
C GLU A 85 -3.04 -6.69 18.53
N SER A 86 -2.93 -5.65 19.37
CA SER A 86 -2.06 -4.46 19.40
C SER A 86 -1.12 -4.14 18.22
N GLU A 87 -1.32 -2.96 17.63
CA GLU A 87 -0.52 -2.39 16.54
C GLU A 87 0.76 -1.68 17.07
N ASP A 88 1.88 -2.39 17.07
CA ASP A 88 3.22 -1.79 17.19
C ASP A 88 3.72 -1.38 15.79
N TYR A 89 3.95 -0.07 15.59
CA TYR A 89 4.42 0.50 14.32
C TYR A 89 5.95 0.70 14.35
N GLU A 90 6.69 0.06 13.44
CA GLU A 90 8.10 0.37 13.16
C GLU A 90 8.29 0.76 11.68
N LEU A 91 8.85 1.96 11.45
CA LEU A 91 9.16 2.56 10.14
C LEU A 91 10.37 1.89 9.48
N LEU A 92 10.16 1.15 8.37
CA LEU A 92 11.24 0.65 7.53
C LEU A 92 10.80 0.64 6.05
N CYS A 93 11.41 1.49 5.22
CA CYS A 93 11.80 1.22 3.83
C CYS A 93 12.37 2.48 3.14
N GLU A 94 13.70 2.56 3.05
CA GLU A 94 14.42 3.40 2.07
C GLU A 94 14.56 2.62 0.75
N ALA A 95 14.05 3.18 -0.36
CA ALA A 95 14.24 2.60 -1.68
C ALA A 95 15.56 3.12 -2.28
N GLN A 96 16.52 2.22 -2.45
CA GLN A 96 17.83 2.48 -3.04
C GLN A 96 17.71 2.69 -4.56
N GLN A 97 18.25 3.81 -5.06
CA GLN A 97 18.30 4.12 -6.50
C GLN A 97 19.40 3.34 -7.22
N TRP A 98 19.08 2.86 -8.44
CA TRP A 98 19.99 2.61 -9.57
C TRP A 98 19.28 3.25 -10.77
N GLU A 99 19.83 4.10 -11.64
CA GLU A 99 21.20 4.40 -12.09
C GLU A 99 21.56 5.89 -11.92
#